data_AF-A0A922YWL4-F1
#
_entry.id   AF-A0A922YWL4-F1
#
_cell.length_a   1.000
_cell.length_b   1.000
_cell.length_c   1.000
_cell.angle_alpha   90.00
_cell.angle_beta   90.00
_cell.angle_gamma   90.00
#
_symmetry.space_group_name_H-M   'P 1'
#
loop_
_entity.id
_entity.type
_entity.pdbx_description
1 polymer ?
#
loop_
_entity_poly.entity_id
_entity_poly.type
_entity_poly.pdbx_seq_one_letter_code
_entity_poly.pdbx_strand_id
1 'polypeptide(L)'
;MGSIVERALLPWAQRVKTRVNLPVRLRWGELGDSSLTLGEFEEPQVDIRVRDPSALPLLIDPGLDTLGQAYVEGLVDVDGSLADILAVAHRLAETAEPEGGLLGRIRRRFSHTRESDSEAIQYHYDVSNAFYAQWLGESMVYSCGYFENGDESLDLAQAKKIDHILRKIRLQPGQRLLDIGCGWGGLVIRAAQQFGAHCVGITLSQNQFDLARERVRAAGLEDRIDIRLLDYRDVRDEPFDRITSVGMFEHVGLNHLTAYFAQVRA
;
A
#
# COMPACT_ATOMS: atom_id res chain seq x y z
N MET A 1 38.24 15.73 18.60
CA MET A 1 37.49 14.86 19.54
C MET A 1 36.10 14.72 18.95
N GLY A 2 35.77 13.56 18.39
CA GLY A 2 34.58 13.39 17.53
C GLY A 2 33.26 13.64 18.25
N SER A 3 32.25 14.07 17.49
CA SER A 3 30.91 14.37 18.03
C SER A 3 30.26 13.10 18.63
N ILE A 4 29.28 13.26 19.52
CA ILE A 4 28.51 12.12 20.08
C ILE A 4 27.88 11.30 18.94
N VAL A 5 27.35 12.00 17.93
CA VAL A 5 26.78 11.44 16.71
C VAL A 5 27.79 10.58 15.95
N GLU A 6 28.99 11.10 15.72
CA GLU A 6 30.07 10.38 15.03
C GLU A 6 30.47 9.08 15.76
N ARG A 7 30.63 9.14 17.10
CA ARG A 7 30.99 7.96 17.90
C ARG A 7 29.91 6.88 17.88
N ALA A 8 28.64 7.28 17.81
CA ALA A 8 27.52 6.35 17.71
C ALA A 8 27.42 5.71 16.31
N LEU A 9 27.61 6.50 15.26
CA LEU A 9 27.44 6.06 13.88
C LEU A 9 28.63 5.27 13.33
N LEU A 10 29.86 5.59 13.73
CA LEU A 10 31.06 5.00 13.13
C LEU A 10 31.10 3.45 13.20
N PRO A 11 30.84 2.80 14.35
CA PRO A 11 30.82 1.34 14.42
C PRO A 11 29.71 0.73 13.55
N TRP A 12 28.55 1.38 13.47
CA TRP A 12 27.44 0.93 12.64
C TRP A 12 27.76 1.08 11.15
N ALA A 13 28.27 2.24 10.73
CA ALA A 13 28.67 2.51 9.37
C ALA A 13 29.72 1.51 8.86
N GLN A 14 30.69 1.14 9.71
CA GLN A 14 31.67 0.11 9.40
C GLN A 14 31.04 -1.29 9.21
N ARG A 15 30.02 -1.64 10.02
CA ARG A 15 29.25 -2.88 9.82
C ARG A 15 28.46 -2.86 8.52
N VAL A 16 27.78 -1.75 8.21
CA VAL A 16 27.02 -1.62 6.95
C VAL A 16 27.97 -1.70 5.75
N LYS A 17 29.11 -1.00 5.80
CA LYS A 17 30.14 -1.03 4.77
C LYS A 17 30.65 -2.45 4.49
N THR A 18 30.86 -3.26 5.53
CA THR A 18 31.36 -4.64 5.37
C THR A 18 30.28 -5.64 4.94
N ARG A 19 29.03 -5.49 5.39
CA ARG A 19 27.95 -6.45 5.09
C ARG A 19 27.27 -6.19 3.75
N VAL A 20 26.99 -4.93 3.43
CA VAL A 20 26.19 -4.56 2.26
C VAL A 20 26.87 -3.55 1.34
N ASN A 21 27.85 -2.76 1.81
CA ASN A 21 28.61 -1.83 0.96
C ASN A 21 27.70 -0.93 0.09
N LEU A 22 27.08 0.07 0.71
CA LEU A 22 26.05 0.89 0.08
C LEU A 22 26.61 2.22 -0.46
N PRO A 23 26.15 2.69 -1.63
CA PRO A 23 26.54 3.98 -2.20
C PRO A 23 25.85 5.16 -1.51
N VAL A 24 26.01 5.23 -0.18
CA VAL A 24 25.31 6.17 0.70
C VAL A 24 26.32 7.04 1.44
N ARG A 25 26.09 8.35 1.40
CA ARG A 25 26.75 9.33 2.27
C ARG A 25 25.80 9.72 3.39
N LEU A 26 26.25 9.61 4.63
CA LEU A 26 25.51 10.09 5.81
C LEU A 26 26.16 11.38 6.30
N ARG A 27 25.37 12.44 6.46
CA ARG A 27 25.81 13.76 6.93
C ARG A 27 25.14 14.13 8.25
N TRP A 28 25.82 14.92 9.08
CA TRP A 28 25.28 15.51 10.29
C TRP A 28 25.97 16.84 10.62
N GLY A 29 25.47 17.54 11.64
CA GLY A 29 25.90 18.89 12.00
C GLY A 29 25.00 19.96 11.38
N GLU A 30 24.95 21.16 11.98
CA GLU A 30 24.04 22.24 11.57
C GLU A 30 24.19 22.61 10.10
N LEU A 31 25.42 22.52 9.57
CA LEU A 31 25.74 22.80 8.17
C LEU A 31 25.99 21.53 7.33
N GLY A 32 25.86 20.33 7.90
CA GLY A 32 26.23 19.08 7.23
C GLY A 32 27.74 18.96 6.98
N ASP A 33 28.53 19.59 7.85
CA ASP A 33 30.00 19.66 7.80
C ASP A 33 30.67 18.34 8.15
N SER A 34 29.97 17.47 8.87
CA SER A 34 30.44 16.14 9.23
C SER A 34 29.78 15.07 8.35
N SER A 35 30.56 14.09 7.88
CA SER A 35 30.03 13.02 7.05
C SER A 35 30.80 11.70 7.18
N LEU A 36 30.13 10.62 6.81
CA LEU A 36 30.71 9.29 6.65
C LEU A 36 30.06 8.57 5.47
N THR A 37 30.66 7.48 5.02
CA THR A 37 30.10 6.64 3.95
C THR A 37 29.70 5.26 4.48
N LEU A 38 28.64 4.69 3.92
CA LEU A 38 28.17 3.32 4.22
C LEU A 38 28.67 2.28 3.21
N GLY A 39 29.65 2.67 2.39
CA GLY A 39 30.21 1.87 1.31
C GLY A 39 31.38 2.56 0.62
N GLU A 40 31.89 1.92 -0.43
CA GLU A 40 32.91 2.43 -1.35
C GLU A 40 32.27 2.80 -2.69
N PHE A 41 32.46 4.05 -3.09
CA PHE A 41 31.87 4.64 -4.29
C PHE A 41 32.60 5.95 -4.63
N GLU A 42 32.51 6.38 -5.89
CA GLU A 42 33.03 7.69 -6.32
C GLU A 42 32.05 8.82 -5.96
N GLU A 43 30.77 8.63 -6.25
CA GLU A 43 29.68 9.56 -5.90
C GLU A 43 28.53 8.81 -5.19
N PRO A 44 27.87 9.44 -4.19
CA PRO A 44 26.76 8.82 -3.51
C PRO A 44 25.52 8.76 -4.42
N GLN A 45 24.82 7.63 -4.42
CA GLN A 45 23.48 7.52 -5.03
C GLN A 45 22.40 8.07 -4.10
N VAL A 46 22.63 7.95 -2.78
CA VAL A 46 21.72 8.46 -1.76
C VAL A 46 22.51 9.23 -0.71
N ASP A 47 22.00 10.40 -0.35
CA ASP A 47 22.51 11.22 0.74
C ASP A 47 21.48 11.26 1.87
N ILE A 48 21.89 10.88 3.07
CA ILE A 48 21.04 10.93 4.26
C ILE A 48 21.60 12.01 5.17
N ARG A 49 20.79 13.01 5.51
CA ARG A 49 21.16 14.07 6.45
C ARG A 49 20.45 13.85 7.78
N VAL A 50 21.21 13.59 8.84
CA VAL A 50 20.70 13.57 10.21
C VAL A 50 20.46 15.00 10.68
N ARG A 51 19.18 15.38 10.84
CA ARG A 51 18.78 16.69 11.36
C ARG A 51 18.80 16.72 12.88
N ASP A 52 18.40 15.62 13.51
CA ASP A 52 18.27 15.52 14.97
C ASP A 52 18.97 14.25 15.51
N PRO A 53 19.77 14.33 16.60
CA PRO A 53 20.41 13.15 17.19
C PRO A 53 19.44 12.06 17.68
N SER A 54 18.16 12.36 17.88
CA SER A 54 17.12 11.37 18.17
C SER A 54 16.85 10.40 17.01
N ALA A 55 17.34 10.68 15.79
CA ALA A 55 17.31 9.73 14.68
C ALA A 55 18.22 8.51 14.89
N LEU A 56 19.25 8.61 15.74
CA LEU A 56 20.31 7.61 15.82
C LEU A 56 19.81 6.19 16.16
N PRO A 57 18.89 5.99 17.12
CA PRO A 57 18.36 4.66 17.40
C PRO A 57 17.60 4.06 16.20
N LEU A 58 16.92 4.89 15.40
CA LEU A 58 16.15 4.46 14.24
C LEU A 58 17.05 4.05 13.06
N LEU A 59 18.24 4.66 12.95
CA LEU A 59 19.23 4.37 11.90
C LEU A 59 20.14 3.19 12.24
N ILE A 60 20.50 3.01 13.52
CA ILE A 60 21.47 1.99 13.96
C ILE A 60 20.88 0.57 13.98
N ASP A 61 19.55 0.45 14.18
CA ASP A 61 18.77 -0.78 13.98
C ASP A 61 17.71 -0.55 12.90
N PRO A 62 18.12 -0.48 11.62
CA PRO A 62 17.27 0.02 10.56
C PRO A 62 16.21 -1.03 10.17
N GLY A 63 14.94 -0.79 10.49
CA GLY A 63 13.80 -1.44 9.83
C GLY A 63 13.19 -0.49 8.80
N LEU A 64 12.44 -1.02 7.83
CA LEU A 64 11.74 -0.14 6.86
C LEU A 64 10.81 0.87 7.55
N ASP A 65 10.20 0.47 8.67
CA ASP A 65 9.36 1.35 9.47
C ASP A 65 10.15 2.39 10.27
N THR A 66 11.32 2.06 10.83
CA THR A 66 12.11 3.01 11.62
C THR A 66 12.78 4.03 10.71
N LEU A 67 13.25 3.59 9.54
CA LEU A 67 13.74 4.47 8.49
C LEU A 67 12.63 5.38 7.97
N GLY A 68 11.42 4.83 7.73
CA GLY A 68 10.25 5.61 7.36
C GLY A 68 9.85 6.63 8.42
N GLN A 69 9.84 6.22 9.69
CA GLN A 69 9.55 7.09 10.83
C GLN A 69 10.55 8.25 10.90
N ALA A 70 11.85 7.97 10.80
CA ALA A 70 12.89 9.00 10.85
C ALA A 70 12.69 10.07 9.76
N TYR A 71 12.27 9.68 8.56
CA TYR A 71 12.00 10.60 7.47
C TYR A 71 10.70 11.39 7.69
N VAL A 72 9.59 10.71 8.02
CA VAL A 72 8.27 11.34 8.19
C VAL A 72 8.24 12.31 9.38
N GLU A 73 8.96 12.01 10.46
CA GLU A 73 9.10 12.89 11.63
C GLU A 73 10.13 14.01 11.42
N GLY A 74 10.78 14.08 10.26
CA GLY A 74 11.77 15.12 9.92
C GLY A 74 13.08 15.00 10.69
N LEU A 75 13.38 13.82 11.25
CA LEU A 75 14.65 13.55 11.95
C LEU A 75 15.80 13.35 10.96
N VAL A 76 15.48 12.91 9.74
CA VAL A 76 16.41 12.83 8.61
C VAL A 76 15.82 13.43 7.33
N ASP A 77 16.68 14.01 6.49
CA ASP A 77 16.38 14.19 5.07
C ASP A 77 17.04 13.07 4.26
N VAL A 78 16.47 12.78 3.10
CA VAL A 78 17.02 11.84 2.13
C VAL A 78 16.97 12.44 0.74
N ASP A 79 18.13 12.55 0.09
CA ASP A 79 18.28 12.98 -1.30
C ASP A 79 18.73 11.78 -2.16
N GLY A 80 18.11 11.60 -3.33
CA GLY A 80 18.39 10.50 -4.27
C GLY A 80 17.19 10.22 -5.17
N SER A 81 17.33 9.32 -6.13
CA SER A 81 16.16 8.84 -6.88
C SER A 81 15.29 7.97 -5.97
N LEU A 82 13.96 7.97 -6.15
CA LEU A 82 13.07 7.12 -5.32
C LEU A 82 13.46 5.64 -5.40
N ALA A 83 13.87 5.17 -6.58
CA ALA A 83 14.33 3.80 -6.78
C ALA A 83 15.58 3.50 -5.94
N ASP A 84 16.56 4.39 -5.95
CA ASP A 84 17.80 4.22 -5.17
C ASP A 84 17.53 4.32 -3.67
N ILE A 85 16.67 5.25 -3.25
CA ILE A 85 16.27 5.41 -1.85
C ILE A 85 15.62 4.13 -1.32
N LEU A 86 14.66 3.56 -2.07
CA LEU A 86 13.99 2.32 -1.68
C LEU A 86 14.96 1.13 -1.70
N ALA A 87 15.81 1.01 -2.72
CA ALA A 87 16.82 -0.03 -2.78
C ALA A 87 17.80 0.04 -1.59
N VAL A 88 18.27 1.24 -1.24
CA VAL A 88 19.10 1.48 -0.05
C VAL A 88 18.34 1.12 1.23
N ALA A 89 17.09 1.55 1.38
CA ALA A 89 16.29 1.26 2.57
C ALA A 89 16.09 -0.25 2.78
N HIS A 90 15.79 -1.01 1.73
CA HIS A 90 15.68 -2.46 1.80
C HIS A 90 17.00 -3.13 2.22
N ARG A 91 18.12 -2.74 1.60
CA ARG A 91 19.43 -3.31 1.92
C ARG A 91 19.94 -2.90 3.30
N LEU A 92 19.61 -1.69 3.77
CA LEU A 92 19.83 -1.31 5.16
C LEU A 92 19.00 -2.19 6.09
N ALA A 93 17.74 -2.45 5.77
CA ALA A 93 16.85 -3.29 6.57
C ALA A 93 17.32 -4.74 6.70
N GLU A 94 18.05 -5.27 5.73
CA GLU A 94 18.70 -6.58 5.82
C GLU A 94 19.85 -6.63 6.84
N THR A 95 20.40 -5.47 7.24
CA THR A 95 21.46 -5.40 8.25
C THR A 95 20.95 -5.35 9.68
N ALA A 96 19.64 -5.20 9.88
CA ALA A 96 19.00 -5.25 11.20
C ALA A 96 19.32 -6.55 11.93
N GLU A 97 19.51 -6.47 13.25
CA GLU A 97 19.77 -7.65 14.06
C GLU A 97 18.47 -8.51 14.14
N PRO A 98 18.53 -9.84 13.89
CA PRO A 98 17.37 -10.72 13.99
C PRO A 98 16.69 -10.71 15.37
N GLU A 99 17.43 -10.30 16.40
CA GLU A 99 16.96 -10.08 17.76
C GLU A 99 16.76 -8.60 18.07
N GLY A 100 15.99 -7.89 17.24
CA GLY A 100 15.27 -6.71 17.72
C GLY A 100 14.60 -7.11 19.04
N GLY A 101 14.99 -6.46 20.14
CA GLY A 101 14.63 -6.82 21.51
C GLY A 101 13.12 -6.77 21.78
N LEU A 102 12.71 -6.46 23.01
CA LEU A 102 11.31 -6.50 23.45
C LEU A 102 10.30 -5.89 22.43
N LEU A 103 10.70 -4.84 21.70
CA LEU A 103 9.91 -4.16 20.66
C LEU A 103 9.65 -4.99 19.39
N GLY A 104 10.63 -5.77 18.90
CA GLY A 104 10.47 -6.63 17.71
C GLY A 104 9.55 -7.84 17.91
N ARG A 105 9.31 -8.21 19.18
CA ARG A 105 8.36 -9.27 19.57
C ARG A 105 6.94 -8.72 19.74
N ILE A 106 6.79 -7.46 20.15
CA ILE A 106 5.50 -6.78 20.30
C ILE A 106 4.88 -6.45 18.92
N ARG A 107 5.70 -6.03 17.94
CA ARG A 107 5.22 -5.70 16.58
C ARG A 107 4.66 -6.88 15.78
N ARG A 108 5.05 -8.12 16.08
CA ARG A 108 4.56 -9.33 15.38
C ARG A 108 3.15 -9.78 15.78
N ARG A 109 2.50 -9.07 16.71
CA ARG A 109 1.26 -9.52 17.36
C ARG A 109 0.03 -8.67 17.03
N PHE A 110 0.02 -7.96 15.91
CA PHE A 110 -1.21 -7.38 15.37
C PHE A 110 -2.15 -8.52 14.99
N SER A 111 -3.19 -8.71 15.80
CA SER A 111 -4.24 -9.71 15.57
C SER A 111 -5.28 -9.13 14.62
N HIS A 112 -5.53 -9.81 13.50
CA HIS A 112 -6.68 -9.57 12.63
C HIS A 112 -7.96 -10.08 13.30
N THR A 113 -8.64 -9.19 14.04
CA THR A 113 -10.00 -9.42 14.52
C THR A 113 -10.99 -8.68 13.61
N ARG A 114 -12.26 -9.10 13.62
CA ARG A 114 -13.32 -8.43 12.84
C ARG A 114 -13.37 -6.92 13.10
N GLU A 115 -13.31 -6.55 14.37
CA GLU A 115 -13.34 -5.16 14.83
C GLU A 115 -12.09 -4.40 14.36
N SER A 116 -10.89 -4.98 14.52
CA SER A 116 -9.65 -4.33 14.09
C SER A 116 -9.54 -4.17 12.58
N ASP A 117 -10.01 -5.15 11.80
CA ASP A 117 -9.98 -5.08 10.34
C ASP A 117 -10.96 -4.01 9.84
N SER A 118 -12.16 -3.92 10.44
CA SER A 118 -13.12 -2.86 10.13
C SER A 118 -12.57 -1.49 10.49
N GLU A 119 -12.00 -1.32 11.69
CA GLU A 119 -11.42 -0.05 12.15
C GLU A 119 -10.21 0.36 11.29
N ALA A 120 -9.33 -0.57 10.92
CA ALA A 120 -8.18 -0.29 10.07
C ALA A 120 -8.60 0.12 8.64
N ILE A 121 -9.58 -0.57 8.05
CA ILE A 121 -10.12 -0.21 6.74
C ILE A 121 -10.83 1.15 6.81
N GLN A 122 -11.62 1.41 7.85
CA GLN A 122 -12.26 2.71 8.04
C GLN A 122 -11.22 3.83 8.19
N TYR A 123 -10.19 3.64 9.03
CA TYR A 123 -9.14 4.64 9.25
C TYR A 123 -8.33 4.96 7.98
N HIS A 124 -7.98 3.94 7.18
CA HIS A 124 -7.19 4.17 5.96
C HIS A 124 -7.98 4.85 4.84
N TYR A 125 -9.29 4.61 4.72
CA TYR A 125 -10.15 5.23 3.68
C TYR A 125 -11.01 6.40 4.18
N ASP A 126 -10.86 6.81 5.44
CA ASP A 126 -11.42 8.06 5.98
C ASP A 126 -10.59 9.30 5.67
N VAL A 127 -9.47 9.13 4.96
CA VAL A 127 -8.89 10.24 4.21
C VAL A 127 -9.90 10.63 3.13
N SER A 128 -10.40 11.87 3.18
CA SER A 128 -11.56 12.30 2.36
C SER A 128 -11.44 11.93 0.88
N ASN A 129 -12.57 11.64 0.22
CA ASN A 129 -12.59 11.39 -1.23
C ASN A 129 -11.89 12.49 -2.05
N ALA A 130 -11.89 13.74 -1.55
CA ALA A 130 -11.21 14.88 -2.17
C ALA A 130 -9.68 14.72 -2.19
N PHE A 131 -9.08 14.06 -1.19
CA PHE A 131 -7.65 13.75 -1.16
C PHE A 131 -7.30 12.72 -2.23
N TYR A 132 -8.02 11.61 -2.27
CA TYR A 132 -7.80 10.54 -3.25
C TYR A 132 -8.01 11.01 -4.70
N ALA A 133 -9.01 11.88 -4.91
CA ALA A 133 -9.28 12.46 -6.22
C ALA A 133 -8.13 13.31 -6.79
N GLN A 134 -7.19 13.77 -5.96
CA GLN A 134 -6.03 14.52 -6.45
C GLN A 134 -5.07 13.66 -7.29
N TRP A 135 -5.08 12.33 -7.14
CA TRP A 135 -4.04 11.47 -7.72
C TRP A 135 -4.51 10.11 -8.24
N LEU A 136 -5.75 9.67 -7.96
CA LEU A 136 -6.27 8.39 -8.46
C LEU A 136 -6.86 8.43 -9.89
N GLY A 137 -7.01 9.62 -10.47
CA GLY A 137 -7.72 9.80 -11.74
C GLY A 137 -9.24 9.68 -11.60
N GLU A 138 -9.95 9.77 -12.72
CA GLU A 138 -11.42 9.84 -12.77
C GLU A 138 -12.08 8.55 -12.27
N SER A 139 -11.42 7.42 -12.50
CA SER A 139 -11.97 6.12 -12.11
C SER A 139 -11.99 5.90 -10.59
N MET A 140 -11.22 6.67 -9.80
CA MET A 140 -10.97 6.45 -8.36
C MET A 140 -10.67 4.99 -8.04
N VAL A 141 -9.71 4.39 -8.74
CA VAL A 141 -9.32 2.99 -8.52
C VAL A 141 -7.98 2.95 -7.80
N TYR A 142 -8.00 2.64 -6.50
CA TYR A 142 -6.77 2.51 -5.71
C TYR A 142 -6.25 1.07 -5.72
N SER A 143 -5.77 0.63 -6.88
CA SER A 143 -5.09 -0.66 -7.08
C SER A 143 -4.23 -0.59 -8.34
N CYS A 144 -3.43 -1.62 -8.60
CA CYS A 144 -2.50 -1.65 -9.74
C CYS A 144 -3.19 -1.41 -11.09
N GLY A 145 -2.68 -0.47 -11.90
CA GLY A 145 -3.07 -0.30 -13.29
C GLY A 145 -2.48 -1.37 -14.20
N TYR A 146 -3.07 -1.59 -15.38
CA TYR A 146 -2.54 -2.52 -16.38
C TYR A 146 -2.05 -1.73 -17.60
N PHE A 147 -0.73 -1.59 -17.68
CA PHE A 147 -0.02 -0.91 -18.77
C PHE A 147 0.47 -1.99 -19.74
N GLU A 148 -0.15 -2.06 -20.91
CA GLU A 148 0.19 -3.07 -21.92
C GLU A 148 1.46 -2.66 -22.68
N ASN A 149 1.60 -1.36 -22.95
CA ASN A 149 2.73 -0.80 -23.68
C ASN A 149 3.61 0.11 -22.81
N GLY A 150 3.10 0.58 -21.66
CA GLY A 150 3.84 1.43 -20.72
C GLY A 150 3.67 2.92 -20.96
N ASP A 151 2.91 3.32 -21.99
CA ASP A 151 2.62 4.71 -22.36
C ASP A 151 1.17 5.12 -22.09
N GLU A 152 0.35 4.21 -21.55
CA GLU A 152 -1.04 4.53 -21.20
C GLU A 152 -1.14 5.58 -20.09
N SER A 153 -2.15 6.45 -20.17
CA SER A 153 -2.55 7.26 -19.01
C SER A 153 -3.04 6.36 -17.89
N LEU A 154 -2.99 6.86 -16.64
CA LEU A 154 -3.49 6.10 -15.48
C LEU A 154 -4.93 5.64 -15.68
N ASP A 155 -5.82 6.51 -16.15
CA ASP A 155 -7.23 6.17 -16.38
C ASP A 155 -7.40 5.09 -17.45
N LEU A 156 -6.63 5.15 -18.53
CA LEU A 156 -6.63 4.11 -19.56
C LEU A 156 -6.09 2.78 -19.00
N ALA A 157 -5.01 2.82 -18.23
CA ALA A 157 -4.43 1.64 -17.60
C ALA A 157 -5.40 0.99 -16.58
N GLN A 158 -6.15 1.79 -15.82
CA GLN A 158 -7.19 1.28 -14.91
C GLN A 158 -8.37 0.67 -15.67
N ALA A 159 -8.84 1.33 -16.73
CA ALA A 159 -9.88 0.79 -17.60
C ALA A 159 -9.46 -0.54 -18.24
N LYS A 160 -8.24 -0.62 -18.78
CA LYS A 160 -7.66 -1.85 -19.32
C LYS A 160 -7.54 -2.95 -18.25
N LYS A 161 -7.11 -2.61 -17.02
CA LYS A 161 -7.03 -3.57 -15.91
C LYS A 161 -8.39 -4.19 -15.60
N ILE A 162 -9.42 -3.35 -15.49
CA ILE A 162 -10.78 -3.83 -15.20
C ILE A 162 -11.27 -4.72 -16.35
N ASP A 163 -11.12 -4.28 -17.59
CA ASP A 163 -11.46 -5.10 -18.76
C ASP A 163 -10.75 -6.45 -18.78
N HIS A 164 -9.46 -6.46 -18.44
CA HIS A 164 -8.67 -7.68 -18.36
C HIS A 164 -9.23 -8.66 -17.35
N ILE A 165 -9.62 -8.19 -16.16
CA ILE A 165 -10.28 -8.99 -15.14
C ILE A 165 -11.60 -9.55 -15.65
N LEU A 166 -12.48 -8.69 -16.17
CA LEU A 166 -13.83 -9.06 -16.62
C LEU A 166 -13.80 -10.04 -17.81
N ARG A 167 -12.83 -9.89 -18.73
CA ARG A 167 -12.59 -10.84 -19.83
C ARG A 167 -12.05 -12.17 -19.32
N LYS A 168 -11.12 -12.18 -18.35
CA LYS A 168 -10.56 -13.40 -17.76
C LYS A 168 -11.62 -14.28 -17.11
N ILE A 169 -12.57 -13.67 -16.40
CA ILE A 169 -13.70 -14.39 -15.82
C ILE A 169 -14.79 -14.71 -16.85
N ARG A 170 -14.62 -14.29 -18.12
CA ARG A 170 -15.57 -14.51 -19.22
C ARG A 170 -16.98 -14.04 -18.86
N LEU A 171 -17.10 -12.85 -18.26
CA LEU A 171 -18.39 -12.27 -17.89
C LEU A 171 -19.27 -12.07 -19.13
N GLN A 172 -20.53 -12.49 -19.05
CA GLN A 172 -21.52 -12.39 -20.13
C GLN A 172 -22.67 -11.46 -19.73
N PRO A 173 -23.38 -10.86 -20.72
CA PRO A 173 -24.59 -10.08 -20.45
C PRO A 173 -25.63 -10.87 -19.65
N GLY A 174 -26.27 -10.19 -18.70
CA GLY A 174 -27.30 -10.75 -17.82
C GLY A 174 -26.77 -11.55 -16.62
N GLN A 175 -25.47 -11.85 -16.55
CA GLN A 175 -24.90 -12.58 -15.41
C GLN A 175 -24.84 -11.72 -14.15
N ARG A 176 -24.95 -12.40 -12.99
CA ARG A 176 -24.77 -11.82 -11.65
C ARG A 176 -23.29 -11.82 -11.26
N LEU A 177 -22.75 -10.64 -11.00
CA LEU A 177 -21.37 -10.43 -10.55
C LEU A 177 -21.36 -9.91 -9.11
N LEU A 178 -20.61 -10.57 -8.22
CA LEU A 178 -20.24 -10.01 -6.91
C LEU A 178 -18.83 -9.42 -6.99
N ASP A 179 -18.65 -8.19 -6.54
CA ASP A 179 -17.34 -7.57 -6.36
C ASP A 179 -17.06 -7.32 -4.87
N ILE A 180 -16.17 -8.14 -4.30
CA ILE A 180 -15.77 -8.09 -2.90
C ILE A 180 -14.71 -7.01 -2.71
N GLY A 181 -15.04 -5.95 -1.96
CA GLY A 181 -14.17 -4.78 -1.84
C GLY A 181 -14.25 -3.88 -3.07
N CYS A 182 -15.47 -3.50 -3.46
CA CYS A 182 -15.73 -2.80 -4.73
C CYS A 182 -15.18 -1.37 -4.83
N GLY A 183 -14.57 -0.85 -3.75
CA GLY A 183 -14.02 0.49 -3.68
C GLY A 183 -15.08 1.55 -4.02
N TRP A 184 -14.69 2.52 -4.85
CA TRP A 184 -15.59 3.56 -5.36
C TRP A 184 -16.44 3.13 -6.56
N GLY A 185 -16.61 1.82 -6.78
CA GLY A 185 -17.52 1.24 -7.76
C GLY A 185 -16.99 1.15 -9.20
N GLY A 186 -15.72 1.49 -9.45
CA GLY A 186 -15.15 1.54 -10.81
C GLY A 186 -15.29 0.23 -11.60
N LEU A 187 -15.09 -0.92 -10.94
CA LEU A 187 -15.21 -2.23 -11.57
C LEU A 187 -16.67 -2.57 -11.92
N VAL A 188 -17.58 -2.46 -10.95
CA VAL A 188 -19.00 -2.81 -11.15
C VAL A 188 -19.70 -1.87 -12.13
N ILE A 189 -19.35 -0.58 -12.15
CA ILE A 189 -19.85 0.38 -13.16
C ILE A 189 -19.42 -0.07 -14.57
N ARG A 190 -18.14 -0.40 -14.74
CA ARG A 190 -17.63 -0.87 -16.04
C ARG A 190 -18.22 -2.22 -16.45
N ALA A 191 -18.43 -3.14 -15.51
CA ALA A 191 -19.07 -4.43 -15.76
C ALA A 191 -20.52 -4.27 -16.26
N ALA A 192 -21.31 -3.39 -15.63
CA ALA A 192 -22.68 -3.15 -16.07
C ALA A 192 -22.74 -2.43 -17.44
N GLN A 193 -21.86 -1.44 -17.68
CA GLN A 193 -21.85 -0.65 -18.92
C GLN A 193 -21.34 -1.43 -20.13
N GLN A 194 -20.22 -2.14 -19.99
CA GLN A 194 -19.51 -2.75 -21.12
C GLN A 194 -19.83 -4.24 -21.30
N PHE A 195 -20.20 -4.93 -20.22
CA PHE A 195 -20.46 -6.38 -20.23
C PHE A 195 -21.93 -6.71 -19.95
N GLY A 196 -22.77 -5.73 -19.60
CA GLY A 196 -24.20 -5.94 -19.38
C GLY A 196 -24.54 -6.80 -18.17
N ALA A 197 -23.67 -6.85 -17.16
CA ALA A 197 -23.88 -7.66 -15.95
C ALA A 197 -24.76 -6.94 -14.92
N HIS A 198 -25.43 -7.74 -14.07
CA HIS A 198 -26.07 -7.27 -12.83
C HIS A 198 -25.07 -7.43 -11.69
N CYS A 199 -24.71 -6.34 -11.04
CA CYS A 199 -23.60 -6.31 -10.10
C CYS A 199 -24.08 -6.08 -8.67
N VAL A 200 -23.47 -6.78 -7.73
CA VAL A 200 -23.47 -6.44 -6.31
C VAL A 200 -22.04 -6.05 -5.93
N GLY A 201 -21.83 -4.83 -5.47
CA GLY A 201 -20.56 -4.37 -4.92
C GLY A 201 -20.66 -4.26 -3.40
N ILE A 202 -19.68 -4.79 -2.67
CA ILE A 202 -19.64 -4.66 -1.21
C ILE A 202 -18.38 -3.91 -0.75
N THR A 203 -18.51 -3.09 0.29
CA THR A 203 -17.39 -2.42 0.96
C THR A 203 -17.69 -2.25 2.45
N LEU A 204 -16.65 -2.04 3.26
CA LEU A 204 -16.76 -1.66 4.68
C LEU A 204 -16.52 -0.16 4.92
N SER A 205 -16.10 0.59 3.89
CA SER A 205 -15.87 2.04 3.99
C SER A 205 -17.13 2.81 3.63
N GLN A 206 -17.59 3.67 4.55
CA GLN A 206 -18.73 4.55 4.34
C GLN A 206 -18.48 5.54 3.19
N ASN A 207 -17.29 6.15 3.13
CA ASN A 207 -16.92 7.10 2.06
C ASN A 207 -16.92 6.47 0.66
N GLN A 208 -16.46 5.22 0.56
CA GLN A 208 -16.51 4.45 -0.68
C GLN A 208 -17.95 4.11 -1.05
N PHE A 209 -18.74 3.63 -0.09
CA PHE A 209 -20.16 3.31 -0.29
C PHE A 209 -20.95 4.51 -0.83
N ASP A 210 -20.84 5.66 -0.17
CA ASP A 210 -21.60 6.86 -0.53
C ASP A 210 -21.24 7.35 -1.95
N LEU A 211 -19.95 7.49 -2.24
CA LEU A 211 -19.49 7.95 -3.56
C LEU A 211 -19.72 6.90 -4.65
N ALA A 212 -19.58 5.61 -4.37
CA ALA A 212 -19.92 4.56 -5.33
C ALA A 212 -21.40 4.62 -5.71
N ARG A 213 -22.31 4.80 -4.74
CA ARG A 213 -23.74 4.96 -5.01
C ARG A 213 -24.07 6.22 -5.81
N GLU A 214 -23.42 7.33 -5.49
CA GLU A 214 -23.54 8.57 -6.28
C GLU A 214 -23.12 8.34 -7.74
N ARG A 215 -21.98 7.69 -7.95
CA ARG A 215 -21.46 7.38 -9.29
C ARG A 215 -22.34 6.42 -10.07
N VAL A 216 -22.89 5.39 -9.41
CA VAL A 216 -23.87 4.46 -10.00
C VAL A 216 -25.12 5.21 -10.46
N ARG A 217 -25.63 6.13 -9.64
CA ARG A 217 -26.77 6.99 -9.99
C ARG A 217 -26.44 7.93 -11.15
N ALA A 218 -25.30 8.61 -11.09
CA ALA A 218 -24.86 9.50 -12.16
C ALA A 218 -24.70 8.77 -13.51
N ALA A 219 -24.32 7.49 -13.47
CA ALA A 219 -24.23 6.62 -14.65
C ALA A 219 -25.59 6.04 -15.11
N GLY A 220 -26.68 6.23 -14.35
CA GLY A 220 -28.00 5.67 -14.66
C GLY A 220 -28.06 4.14 -14.56
N LEU A 221 -27.35 3.55 -13.59
CA LEU A 221 -27.18 2.09 -13.45
C LEU A 221 -27.80 1.53 -12.17
N GLU A 222 -28.65 2.29 -11.47
CA GLU A 222 -29.28 1.86 -10.21
C GLU A 222 -30.20 0.62 -10.38
N ASP A 223 -30.63 0.31 -11.61
CA ASP A 223 -31.38 -0.89 -11.97
C ASP A 223 -30.51 -2.15 -12.11
N ARG A 224 -29.19 -1.97 -12.25
CA ARG A 224 -28.22 -3.04 -12.54
C ARG A 224 -27.13 -3.19 -11.49
N ILE A 225 -26.91 -2.20 -10.64
CA ILE A 225 -25.85 -2.21 -9.63
C ILE A 225 -26.43 -1.92 -8.26
N ASP A 226 -26.18 -2.85 -7.33
CA ASP A 226 -26.47 -2.70 -5.91
C ASP A 226 -25.16 -2.59 -5.12
N ILE A 227 -24.94 -1.44 -4.46
CA ILE A 227 -23.76 -1.21 -3.61
C ILE A 227 -24.19 -1.34 -2.16
N ARG A 228 -23.47 -2.15 -1.39
CA ARG A 228 -23.78 -2.46 0.01
C ARG A 228 -22.61 -2.15 0.93
N LEU A 229 -22.92 -1.55 2.07
CA LEU A 229 -22.00 -1.48 3.20
C LEU A 229 -22.12 -2.79 3.97
N LEU A 230 -21.33 -3.79 3.57
CA LEU A 230 -21.50 -5.18 4.02
C LEU A 230 -20.15 -5.90 4.06
N ASP A 231 -19.94 -6.66 5.12
CA ASP A 231 -18.83 -7.58 5.24
C ASP A 231 -19.03 -8.80 4.32
N TYR A 232 -17.99 -9.21 3.59
CA TYR A 232 -18.06 -10.36 2.69
C TYR A 232 -18.46 -11.67 3.41
N ARG A 233 -18.15 -11.78 4.70
CA ARG A 233 -18.51 -12.92 5.57
C ARG A 233 -20.01 -13.03 5.81
N ASP A 234 -20.75 -11.96 5.56
CA ASP A 234 -22.18 -11.83 5.78
C ASP A 234 -22.99 -11.76 4.48
N VAL A 235 -22.36 -12.03 3.34
CA VAL A 235 -23.07 -12.28 2.08
C VAL A 235 -23.89 -13.57 2.23
N ARG A 236 -25.20 -13.45 1.99
CA ARG A 236 -26.20 -14.54 2.11
C ARG A 236 -27.07 -14.68 0.85
N ASP A 237 -26.70 -13.99 -0.22
CA ASP A 237 -27.40 -14.04 -1.51
C ASP A 237 -27.34 -15.44 -2.13
N GLU A 238 -28.24 -15.69 -3.08
CA GLU A 238 -28.10 -16.79 -4.02
C GLU A 238 -26.76 -16.72 -4.77
N PRO A 239 -26.21 -17.87 -5.21
CA PRO A 239 -24.92 -17.92 -5.90
C PRO A 239 -24.80 -16.90 -7.04
N PHE A 240 -23.63 -16.28 -7.13
CA PHE A 240 -23.28 -15.39 -8.22
C PHE A 240 -22.68 -16.20 -9.37
N ASP A 241 -22.95 -15.77 -10.62
CA ASP A 241 -22.31 -16.38 -11.78
C ASP A 241 -20.80 -16.17 -11.77
N ARG A 242 -20.36 -15.00 -11.29
CA ARG A 242 -18.96 -14.58 -11.21
C ARG A 242 -18.68 -13.81 -9.93
N ILE A 243 -17.45 -13.89 -9.47
CA ILE A 243 -16.96 -13.13 -8.31
C ILE A 243 -15.62 -12.48 -8.68
N THR A 244 -15.46 -11.20 -8.34
CA THR A 244 -14.19 -10.48 -8.34
C THR A 244 -13.82 -10.04 -6.93
N SER A 245 -12.52 -9.94 -6.69
CA SER A 245 -11.97 -9.40 -5.44
C SER A 245 -10.57 -8.89 -5.72
N VAL A 246 -10.35 -7.58 -5.57
CA VAL A 246 -9.12 -6.90 -5.97
C VAL A 246 -8.60 -6.07 -4.80
N GLY A 247 -7.38 -6.38 -4.33
CA GLY A 247 -6.76 -5.66 -3.20
C GLY A 247 -7.43 -5.92 -1.84
N MET A 248 -8.19 -7.02 -1.71
CA MET A 248 -8.90 -7.36 -0.47
C MET A 248 -8.15 -8.38 0.39
N PHE A 249 -7.54 -9.40 -0.21
CA PHE A 249 -7.01 -10.54 0.56
C PHE A 249 -5.79 -10.14 1.41
N GLU A 250 -5.09 -9.08 1.03
CA GLU A 250 -3.99 -8.47 1.78
C GLU A 250 -4.45 -8.00 3.16
N HIS A 251 -5.71 -7.59 3.29
CA HIS A 251 -6.33 -7.16 4.54
C HIS A 251 -6.97 -8.29 5.36
N VAL A 252 -7.09 -9.50 4.79
CA VAL A 252 -7.67 -10.67 5.48
C VAL A 252 -6.71 -11.25 6.51
N GLY A 253 -5.40 -11.15 6.26
CA GLY A 253 -4.36 -11.74 7.09
C GLY A 253 -4.18 -13.25 6.85
N LEU A 254 -2.94 -13.73 6.99
CA LEU A 254 -2.54 -15.10 6.62
C LEU A 254 -3.39 -16.19 7.28
N ASN A 255 -3.77 -16.01 8.55
CA ASN A 255 -4.52 -17.01 9.32
C ASN A 255 -5.96 -17.21 8.83
N HIS A 256 -6.53 -16.25 8.10
CA HIS A 256 -7.95 -16.27 7.70
C HIS A 256 -8.15 -16.55 6.20
N LEU A 257 -7.07 -16.74 5.43
CA LEU A 257 -7.14 -16.99 3.98
C LEU A 257 -7.98 -18.21 3.61
N THR A 258 -7.87 -19.31 4.37
CA THR A 258 -8.68 -20.52 4.12
C THR A 258 -10.18 -20.22 4.24
N ALA A 259 -10.58 -19.48 5.27
CA ALA A 259 -11.97 -19.11 5.48
C ALA A 259 -12.48 -18.13 4.41
N TYR A 260 -11.62 -17.20 3.98
CA TYR A 260 -11.91 -16.30 2.87
C TYR A 260 -12.23 -17.05 1.57
N PHE A 261 -11.36 -17.98 1.14
CA PHE A 261 -11.61 -18.77 -0.06
C PHE A 261 -12.80 -19.73 0.08
N ALA A 262 -13.07 -20.24 1.29
CA ALA A 262 -14.27 -21.02 1.55
C ALA A 262 -15.55 -20.20 1.34
N GLN A 263 -15.57 -18.95 1.80
CA GLN A 263 -16.70 -18.02 1.60
C GLN A 263 -16.89 -17.66 0.12
N VAL A 264 -15.81 -17.46 -0.64
CA VAL A 264 -15.88 -17.16 -2.09
C VAL A 264 -16.41 -18.35 -2.90
N ARG A 265 -16.27 -19.57 -2.40
CA ARG A 265 -16.74 -20.79 -3.09
C ARG A 265 -18.22 -21.11 -2.82
N ALA A 266 -18.73 -20.70 -1.66
CA ALA A 266 -20.08 -20.98 -1.20
C ALA A 266 -21.13 -20.22 -2.01
#